data_AF-A0A2G4EUX0-F1
#
_entry.id   AF-A0A2G4EUX0-F1
#
_cell.length_a   1.000
_cell.length_b   1.000
_cell.length_c   1.000
_cell.angle_alpha   90.00
_cell.angle_beta   90.00
_cell.angle_gamma   90.00
#
_symmetry.space_group_name_H-M   'P 1'
#
loop_
_entity.id
_entity.type
_entity.pdbx_description
1 polymer ?
#
loop_
_entity_poly.entity_id
_entity_poly.type
_entity_poly.pdbx_seq_one_letter_code
_entity_poly.pdbx_strand_id
1 'polypeptide(L)'
;MPIVTWQLWLARQLVAQCPLPWQKAQVKLTPGRVAQSFGSILAVLGTPARPPKLRGKSPGWLRGRKRRPRIRYPTVKKGFARPKKLNKKSP
;
A
#
# COMPACT_ATOMS: atom_id res chain seq x y z
N MET A 1 -28.45 -2.39 14.71
CA MET A 1 -27.19 -2.03 15.39
C MET A 1 -26.04 -2.76 14.70
N PRO A 2 -24.99 -2.06 14.22
CA PRO A 2 -23.88 -2.71 13.54
C PRO A 2 -23.14 -3.68 14.47
N ILE A 3 -22.64 -4.80 13.95
CA ILE A 3 -21.97 -5.85 14.75
C ILE A 3 -20.75 -5.33 15.54
N VAL A 4 -20.08 -4.32 15.00
CA VAL A 4 -18.91 -3.67 15.61
C VAL A 4 -19.26 -2.99 16.93
N THR A 5 -20.44 -2.37 17.05
CA THR A 5 -20.82 -1.71 18.32
C THR A 5 -21.02 -2.71 19.45
N TRP A 6 -21.54 -3.91 19.14
CA TRP A 6 -21.66 -5.00 20.11
C TRP A 6 -20.29 -5.53 20.54
N GLN A 7 -19.37 -5.72 19.59
CA GLN A 7 -18.01 -6.17 19.90
C GLN A 7 -17.30 -5.19 20.83
N LEU A 8 -17.38 -3.89 20.57
CA LEU A 8 -16.79 -2.85 21.43
C LEU A 8 -17.46 -2.78 22.80
N TRP A 9 -18.78 -3.00 22.86
CA TRP A 9 -19.50 -3.00 24.13
C TRP A 9 -19.08 -4.16 25.02
N LEU A 10 -19.00 -5.38 24.48
CA LEU A 10 -18.55 -6.57 25.21
C LEU A 10 -17.08 -6.47 25.62
N ALA A 11 -16.22 -5.97 24.74
CA ALA A 11 -14.79 -5.84 25.01
C ALA A 11 -14.46 -4.82 26.11
N ARG A 12 -15.39 -3.92 26.46
CA ARG A 12 -15.17 -2.87 27.46
C ARG A 12 -14.70 -3.40 28.82
N GLN A 13 -15.11 -4.61 29.21
CA GLN A 13 -14.69 -5.21 30.48
C GLN A 13 -13.37 -5.97 30.40
N LEU A 14 -12.90 -6.29 29.20
CA LEU A 14 -11.70 -7.09 28.96
C LEU A 14 -10.48 -6.21 28.62
N VAL A 15 -10.71 -5.04 28.02
CA VAL A 15 -9.66 -4.13 27.59
C VAL A 15 -8.99 -3.44 28.77
N ALA A 16 -7.67 -3.60 28.87
CA ALA A 16 -6.83 -2.68 29.64
C ALA A 16 -6.65 -1.36 28.86
N GLN A 17 -6.83 -0.22 29.53
CA GLN A 17 -6.72 1.08 28.88
C GLN A 17 -5.25 1.39 28.53
N CYS A 18 -4.97 1.66 27.25
CA CYS A 18 -3.68 2.16 26.78
C CYS A 18 -3.83 3.60 26.24
N PRO A 19 -3.89 4.62 27.12
CA PRO A 19 -4.04 6.00 26.68
C PRO A 19 -2.77 6.50 25.98
N LEU A 20 -2.95 7.41 25.02
CA LEU A 20 -1.84 8.17 24.43
C LEU A 20 -1.28 9.14 25.48
N PRO A 21 0.00 9.57 25.36
CA PRO A 21 0.66 10.35 26.40
C PRO A 21 -0.03 11.69 26.72
N TRP A 22 -0.78 12.27 25.76
CA TRP A 22 -1.56 13.49 25.95
C TRP A 22 -3.03 13.26 26.36
N GLN A 23 -3.45 12.00 26.49
CA GLN A 23 -4.84 11.65 26.78
C GLN A 23 -5.04 11.37 28.26
N LYS A 24 -6.06 11.99 28.86
CA LYS A 24 -6.45 11.73 30.26
C LYS A 24 -6.90 10.27 30.45
N ALA A 25 -6.49 9.67 31.56
CA ALA A 25 -6.97 8.37 32.02
C ALA A 25 -8.47 8.44 32.35
N GLN A 26 -9.21 7.36 32.11
CA GLN A 26 -10.66 7.31 32.32
C GLN A 26 -11.07 5.97 32.92
N VAL A 27 -11.77 5.99 34.05
CA VAL A 27 -12.28 4.77 34.71
C VAL A 27 -13.39 4.12 33.88
N LYS A 28 -14.29 4.92 33.30
CA LYS A 28 -15.37 4.45 32.44
C LYS A 28 -14.99 4.67 30.98
N LEU A 29 -14.57 3.60 30.30
CA LEU A 29 -14.18 3.66 28.89
C LEU A 29 -15.38 3.93 27.97
N THR A 30 -15.23 4.87 27.04
CA THR A 30 -16.17 5.08 25.93
C THR A 30 -15.88 4.06 24.81
N PRO A 31 -16.83 3.79 23.89
CA PRO A 31 -16.59 2.86 22.77
C PRO A 31 -15.35 3.23 21.93
N GLY A 32 -15.07 4.52 21.74
CA GLY A 32 -13.87 4.99 21.06
C GLY A 32 -12.58 4.66 21.83
N ARG A 33 -12.60 4.73 23.17
CA ARG A 33 -11.47 4.32 24.02
C ARG A 33 -11.23 2.82 23.97
N VAL A 34 -12.31 2.03 23.95
CA VAL A 34 -12.22 0.58 23.80
C VAL A 34 -11.62 0.23 22.45
N ALA A 35 -12.08 0.87 21.36
CA ALA A 35 -11.53 0.68 20.02
C ALA A 35 -10.03 0.99 19.94
N GLN A 36 -9.59 2.09 20.57
CA GLN A 36 -8.18 2.48 20.62
C GLN A 36 -7.29 1.40 21.26
N SER A 37 -7.79 0.73 22.31
CA SER A 37 -7.02 -0.28 23.06
C SER A 37 -7.33 -1.72 22.61
N PHE A 38 -8.22 -1.91 21.63
CA PHE A 38 -8.71 -3.22 21.15
C PHE A 38 -7.61 -4.09 20.54
N GLY A 39 -6.52 -3.47 20.05
CA GLY A 39 -5.35 -4.20 19.56
C GLY A 39 -4.74 -5.15 20.58
N SER A 40 -4.85 -4.84 21.89
CA SER A 40 -4.39 -5.74 22.96
C SER A 40 -5.14 -7.08 22.96
N ILE A 41 -6.47 -7.05 22.79
CA ILE A 41 -7.30 -8.24 22.68
C ILE A 41 -6.95 -9.02 21.41
N LEU A 42 -6.80 -8.32 20.28
CA LEU A 42 -6.45 -8.97 19.01
C LEU A 42 -5.08 -9.64 19.06
N ALA A 43 -4.12 -9.08 19.78
CA ALA A 43 -2.81 -9.70 19.96
C ALA A 43 -2.90 -11.03 20.74
N VAL A 44 -3.78 -11.11 21.75
CA VAL A 44 -4.01 -12.34 22.53
C VAL A 44 -4.75 -13.39 21.71
N LEU A 45 -5.77 -12.97 20.95
CA LEU A 45 -6.52 -13.88 20.07
C LEU A 45 -5.68 -14.37 18.88
N GLY A 46 -4.71 -13.56 18.45
CA GLY A 46 -3.92 -13.81 17.25
C GLY A 46 -4.75 -13.62 15.98
N THR A 47 -4.26 -14.21 14.88
CA THR A 47 -4.96 -14.19 13.60
C THR A 47 -5.39 -15.60 13.20
N PRO A 48 -6.67 -15.81 12.81
CA PRO A 48 -7.08 -17.08 12.21
C PRO A 48 -6.55 -17.24 10.78
N ALA A 49 -5.93 -16.20 10.21
CA ALA A 49 -5.43 -16.24 8.86
C ALA A 49 -4.26 -17.23 8.73
N ARG A 50 -4.33 -18.07 7.69
CA ARG A 50 -3.20 -18.92 7.31
C ARG A 50 -2.02 -18.05 6.86
N PRO A 51 -0.76 -18.49 7.10
CA PRO A 51 0.40 -17.76 6.61
C PRO A 51 0.34 -17.61 5.09
N PRO A 52 0.86 -16.50 4.53
CA PRO A 52 0.87 -16.29 3.09
C PRO A 52 1.75 -17.34 2.40
N LYS A 53 1.43 -17.67 1.14
CA LYS A 53 2.27 -18.54 0.32
C LYS A 53 3.63 -17.88 0.10
N LEU A 54 4.71 -18.60 0.39
CA LEU A 54 6.07 -18.14 0.12
C LEU A 54 6.23 -17.92 -1.40
N ARG A 55 6.50 -16.68 -1.80
CA ARG A 55 6.71 -16.33 -3.22
C ARG A 55 7.99 -16.96 -3.80
N GLY A 56 8.93 -17.32 -2.94
CA GLY A 56 10.29 -17.71 -3.34
C GLY A 56 11.08 -16.57 -3.97
N LYS A 57 12.39 -16.75 -4.14
CA LYS A 57 13.18 -15.92 -5.07
C LYS A 57 13.04 -16.53 -6.46
N SER A 58 12.81 -15.68 -7.47
CA SER A 58 12.95 -16.13 -8.85
C SER A 58 14.40 -16.57 -9.06
N PRO A 59 14.67 -17.68 -9.79
CA PRO A 59 16.02 -18.15 -10.09
C PRO A 59 16.87 -17.12 -10.85
N GLY A 60 16.28 -16.01 -11.27
CA GLY A 60 16.97 -14.95 -12.00
C GLY A 60 17.30 -15.39 -13.42
N TRP A 61 18.24 -14.70 -14.04
CA TRP A 61 18.74 -15.05 -15.36
C TRP A 61 19.86 -16.09 -15.24
N LEU A 62 19.82 -17.12 -16.08
CA LEU A 62 20.91 -18.08 -16.21
C LEU A 62 22.21 -17.38 -16.65
N ARG A 63 23.33 -17.72 -16.00
CA ARG A 63 24.66 -17.28 -16.41
C ARG A 63 24.94 -17.74 -17.85
N GLY A 64 25.56 -16.87 -18.66
CA GLY A 64 25.87 -17.15 -20.07
C GLY A 64 24.75 -16.85 -21.08
N ARG A 65 23.53 -16.54 -20.63
CA ARG A 65 22.43 -16.19 -21.55
C ARG A 65 22.50 -14.71 -21.95
N LYS A 66 22.89 -14.42 -23.19
CA LYS A 66 22.95 -13.05 -23.75
C LYS A 66 21.56 -12.42 -23.80
N ARG A 67 21.39 -11.22 -23.24
CA ARG A 67 20.15 -10.45 -23.33
C ARG A 67 20.05 -9.77 -24.69
N ARG A 68 18.85 -9.80 -25.29
CA ARG A 68 18.55 -8.89 -26.41
C ARG A 68 18.23 -7.50 -25.83
N PRO A 69 18.83 -6.42 -26.36
CA PRO A 69 18.46 -5.08 -25.92
C PRO A 69 16.98 -4.82 -26.21
N ARG A 70 16.33 -4.00 -25.38
CA ARG A 70 14.96 -3.56 -25.62
C ARG A 70 14.92 -2.77 -26.93
N ILE A 71 13.96 -3.08 -27.80
CA ILE A 71 13.71 -2.31 -29.03
C ILE A 71 13.41 -0.86 -28.66
N ARG A 72 14.18 0.09 -29.20
CA ARG A 72 13.93 1.52 -29.04
C ARG A 72 13.12 1.99 -30.23
N TYR A 73 11.94 2.52 -29.97
CA TYR A 73 11.12 3.19 -30.98
C TYR A 73 11.49 4.68 -31.01
N PRO A 74 11.45 5.34 -32.18
CA PRO A 74 11.73 6.77 -32.29
C PRO A 74 10.66 7.59 -31.56
N THR A 75 11.05 8.75 -31.02
CA THR A 75 10.10 9.70 -30.43
C THR A 75 9.25 10.33 -31.52
N VAL A 76 7.96 10.02 -31.53
CA VAL A 76 6.98 10.70 -32.40
C VAL A 76 6.78 12.13 -31.87
N LYS A 77 7.28 13.13 -32.60
CA LYS A 77 7.01 14.54 -32.30
C LYS A 77 5.78 14.99 -33.11
N LYS A 78 4.75 15.47 -32.41
CA LYS A 78 3.59 16.11 -33.06
C LYS A 78 3.95 17.57 -33.36
N GLY A 79 4.23 17.88 -34.62
CA GLY A 79 4.52 19.23 -35.07
C GLY A 79 4.76 19.27 -36.58
N PHE A 80 4.26 20.30 -37.26
CA PHE A 80 4.52 20.49 -38.68
C PHE A 80 5.97 20.95 -38.88
N ALA A 81 6.76 20.18 -39.61
CA ALA A 81 8.06 20.66 -40.07
C ALA A 81 7.85 21.84 -41.04
N ARG A 82 8.56 22.95 -40.83
CA ARG A 82 8.56 24.05 -41.81
C ARG A 82 9.19 23.55 -43.11
N PRO A 83 8.53 23.68 -44.27
CA PRO A 83 9.13 23.30 -45.55
C PRO A 83 10.37 24.16 -45.80
N LYS A 84 11.49 23.50 -46.13
CA LYS A 84 12.76 24.16 -46.44
C LYS A 84 12.61 24.83 -47.81
N LYS A 85 12.75 26.16 -47.88
CA LYS A 85 12.73 26.90 -49.16
C LYS A 85 13.91 26.43 -50.02
N LEU A 86 13.63 25.86 -51.18
CA LEU A 86 14.62 25.63 -52.23
C LEU A 86 14.96 26.99 -52.85
N ASN A 87 16.21 27.44 -52.72
CA ASN A 87 16.71 28.59 -53.46
C ASN A 87 16.68 28.24 -54.96
N LYS A 88 15.77 28.87 -55.72
CA LYS A 88 15.85 28.86 -57.19
C LYS A 88 17.09 29.65 -57.59
N LYS A 89 18.08 28.98 -58.18
CA LYS A 89 19.08 29.66 -59.00
C LYS A 89 18.40 30.04 -60.32
N SER A 90 18.31 31.34 -60.58
CA SER A 90 17.86 31.92 -61.86
C SER A 90 18.89 31.64 -62.97
N PRO A 91 18.46 31.59 -64.26
CA PRO A 91 19.23 31.03 -65.37
C PRO A 91 20.52 31.78 -65.70
#